data_AF-A0A435GPK4-F1
#
_entry.id   AF-A0A435GPK4-F1
#
_cell.length_a   1.000
_cell.length_b   1.000
_cell.length_c   1.000
_cell.angle_alpha   90.00
_cell.angle_beta   90.00
_cell.angle_gamma   90.00
#
_symmetry.space_group_name_H-M   'P 1'
#
loop_
_entity.id
_entity.type
_entity.pdbx_description
1 polymer ?
#
loop_
_entity_poly.entity_id
_entity_poly.type
_entity_poly.pdbx_seq_one_letter_code
_entity_poly.pdbx_strand_id
1 'polypeptide(L)'
;MAIYSLRVVSFIFVALAFVPAAAHFFAMFNKMKLDGPNYLAAQRAYDGWNLFGIVVLGALLSTAALAILLYRASASFGLVVVAFLSIGATQFAFWTLTYPINQATRNWTV
;
A
#
# COMPACT_ATOMS: atom_id res chain seq x y z
N MET A 1 3.20 -27.12 7.51
CA MET A 1 2.05 -26.62 6.72
C MET A 1 1.72 -25.16 7.01
N ALA A 2 1.48 -24.76 8.26
CA ALA A 2 1.07 -23.38 8.61
C ALA A 2 1.98 -22.25 8.09
N ILE A 3 3.31 -22.39 8.17
CA ILE A 3 4.24 -21.37 7.66
C ILE A 3 4.15 -21.22 6.13
N TYR A 4 3.95 -22.31 5.39
CA TYR A 4 3.81 -22.24 3.93
C TYR A 4 2.51 -21.54 3.53
N SER A 5 1.40 -21.85 4.20
CA SER A 5 0.14 -21.14 4.00
C SER A 5 0.29 -19.65 4.30
N LEU A 6 0.97 -19.29 5.40
CA LEU A 6 1.19 -17.89 5.75
C LEU A 6 2.08 -17.17 4.73
N ARG A 7 3.12 -17.82 4.20
CA ARG A 7 3.93 -17.25 3.11
C ARG A 7 3.09 -16.92 1.88
N VAL A 8 2.22 -17.82 1.45
CA VAL A 8 1.34 -17.62 0.30
C VAL A 8 0.35 -16.50 0.56
N VAL A 9 -0.30 -16.51 1.73
CA VAL A 9 -1.27 -15.47 2.12
C VAL A 9 -0.60 -14.10 2.21
N SER A 10 0.56 -14.00 2.86
CA SER A 10 1.35 -12.77 2.91
C SER A 10 1.72 -12.28 1.53
N PHE A 11 2.20 -13.16 0.65
CA PHE A 11 2.55 -12.80 -0.71
C PHE A 11 1.34 -12.23 -1.49
N ILE A 12 0.19 -12.88 -1.41
CA ILE A 12 -1.04 -12.43 -2.07
C ILE A 12 -1.45 -11.05 -1.55
N PHE A 13 -1.50 -10.86 -0.23
CA PHE A 13 -1.87 -9.56 0.35
C PHE A 13 -0.87 -8.46 -0.03
N VAL A 14 0.44 -8.73 0.03
CA VAL A 14 1.48 -7.77 -0.36
C VAL A 14 1.34 -7.41 -1.84
N ALA A 15 1.15 -8.40 -2.71
CA ALA A 15 0.98 -8.17 -4.15
C ALA A 15 -0.26 -7.31 -4.44
N LEU A 16 -1.39 -7.58 -3.78
CA LEU A 16 -2.61 -6.79 -3.92
C LEU A 16 -2.47 -5.39 -3.32
N ALA A 17 -1.79 -5.24 -2.18
CA ALA A 17 -1.50 -3.93 -1.57
C ALA A 17 -0.54 -3.09 -2.42
N PHE A 18 0.31 -3.72 -3.23
CA PHE A 18 1.22 -3.04 -4.14
C PHE A 18 0.50 -2.43 -5.36
N VAL A 19 -0.63 -3.00 -5.80
CA VAL A 19 -1.40 -2.53 -6.97
C VAL A 19 -1.68 -1.03 -6.94
N PRO A 20 -2.30 -0.45 -5.90
CA PRO A 20 -2.59 0.99 -5.88
C PRO A 20 -1.32 1.84 -5.86
N ALA A 21 -0.28 1.43 -5.11
CA ALA A 21 0.99 2.14 -5.05
C ALA A 21 1.69 2.18 -6.42
N ALA A 22 1.72 1.04 -7.12
CA ALA A 22 2.27 0.93 -8.47
C ALA A 22 1.45 1.78 -9.46
N ALA A 23 0.12 1.72 -9.41
CA ALA A 23 -0.74 2.52 -10.27
C ALA A 23 -0.47 4.02 -10.11
N HIS A 24 -0.33 4.51 -8.88
CA HIS A 24 0.04 5.90 -8.61
C HIS A 24 1.43 6.24 -9.14
N PHE A 25 2.43 5.39 -8.86
CA PHE A 25 3.81 5.63 -9.29
C PHE A 25 3.94 5.72 -10.81
N PHE A 26 3.38 4.75 -11.55
CA PHE A 26 3.48 4.74 -13.01
C PHE A 26 2.62 5.82 -13.67
N ALA A 27 1.48 6.19 -13.08
CA ALA A 27 0.65 7.29 -13.59
C ALA A 27 1.22 8.68 -13.28
N MET A 28 2.07 8.80 -12.25
CA MET A 28 2.59 10.09 -11.73
C MET A 28 3.18 10.96 -12.83
N PHE A 29 4.05 10.40 -13.68
CA PHE A 29 4.73 11.16 -14.73
C PHE A 29 3.79 11.79 -15.75
N ASN A 30 2.69 11.12 -16.06
CA ASN A 30 1.68 11.67 -16.97
C ASN A 30 0.76 12.65 -16.24
N LYS A 31 0.39 12.36 -14.99
CA LYS A 31 -0.44 13.24 -14.17
C LYS A 31 0.21 14.59 -13.88
N MET A 32 1.54 14.63 -13.71
CA MET A 32 2.28 15.88 -13.49
C MET A 32 2.28 16.83 -14.71
N LYS A 33 1.89 16.35 -15.90
CA LYS A 33 1.80 17.17 -17.12
C LYS A 33 0.40 17.73 -17.36
N LEU A 34 -0.59 17.27 -16.60
CA LEU A 34 -1.98 17.71 -16.75
C LEU A 34 -2.15 19.07 -16.07
N ASP A 35 -3.04 19.89 -16.63
CA ASP A 35 -3.57 21.05 -15.91
C ASP A 35 -4.49 20.60 -14.76
N GLY A 36 -4.85 21.54 -13.89
CA GLY A 36 -5.68 21.27 -12.71
C GLY A 36 -6.96 20.47 -13.03
N PRO A 37 -7.82 20.94 -13.96
CA PRO A 37 -9.06 20.24 -14.30
C PRO A 37 -8.84 18.81 -14.82
N ASN A 38 -7.87 18.59 -15.72
CA ASN A 38 -7.60 17.25 -16.23
C ASN A 38 -6.97 16.34 -15.17
N TYR A 39 -6.15 16.89 -14.27
CA TYR A 39 -5.62 16.13 -13.13
C TYR A 39 -6.76 15.65 -12.21
N LEU A 40 -7.69 16.53 -11.85
CA LEU A 40 -8.83 16.18 -11.00
C LEU A 40 -9.73 15.13 -11.66
N ALA A 41 -10.00 15.27 -12.97
CA ALA A 41 -10.74 14.28 -13.74
C ALA A 41 -10.05 12.90 -13.73
N ALA A 42 -8.72 12.86 -13.93
CA ALA A 42 -7.94 11.63 -13.86
C ALA A 42 -7.85 11.05 -12.43
N GLN A 43 -8.08 11.86 -11.40
CA GLN A 43 -8.06 11.41 -10.01
C GLN A 43 -9.34 10.65 -9.62
N ARG A 44 -10.48 10.98 -10.24
CA ARG A 44 -11.76 10.27 -10.05
C ARG A 44 -11.73 8.79 -10.40
N ALA A 45 -10.77 8.35 -11.23
CA ALA A 45 -10.55 6.93 -11.50
C ALA A 45 -10.22 6.10 -10.24
N TYR A 46 -9.87 6.76 -9.14
CA TYR A 46 -9.53 6.15 -7.87
C TYR A 46 -10.62 6.29 -6.79
N ASP A 47 -11.80 6.77 -7.15
CA ASP A 47 -12.94 6.83 -6.23
C ASP A 47 -13.23 5.42 -5.67
N GLY A 48 -13.35 5.31 -4.35
CA GLY A 48 -13.57 4.03 -3.64
C GLY A 48 -12.31 3.18 -3.38
N TRP A 49 -11.13 3.65 -3.78
CA TRP A 49 -9.87 2.93 -3.51
C TRP A 49 -9.48 2.88 -2.04
N ASN A 50 -10.15 3.62 -1.16
CA ASN A 50 -10.01 3.49 0.28
C ASN A 50 -10.28 2.06 0.79
N LEU A 51 -11.07 1.25 0.07
CA LEU A 51 -11.31 -0.15 0.39
C LEU A 51 -10.04 -1.02 0.32
N PHE A 52 -9.01 -0.62 -0.45
CA PHE A 52 -7.70 -1.28 -0.40
C PHE A 52 -7.05 -1.20 0.99
N GLY A 53 -7.50 -0.31 1.88
CA GLY A 53 -7.08 -0.30 3.28
C GLY A 53 -7.29 -1.65 3.98
N ILE A 54 -8.32 -2.42 3.61
CA ILE A 54 -8.56 -3.78 4.13
C ILE A 54 -7.43 -4.73 3.70
N VAL A 55 -7.05 -4.66 2.42
CA VAL A 55 -5.97 -5.47 1.84
C VAL A 55 -4.63 -5.10 2.47
N VAL A 56 -4.36 -3.80 2.64
CA VAL A 56 -3.15 -3.29 3.30
C VAL A 56 -3.07 -3.78 4.75
N LEU A 57 -4.18 -3.74 5.49
CA LEU A 57 -4.23 -4.27 6.85
C LEU A 57 -3.89 -5.77 6.87
N GLY A 58 -4.47 -6.55 5.94
CA GLY A 58 -4.13 -7.96 5.77
C GLY A 58 -2.64 -8.18 5.45
N ALA A 59 -2.04 -7.32 4.62
CA ALA A 59 -0.61 -7.37 4.30
C ALA A 59 0.26 -7.10 5.54
N LEU A 60 -0.05 -6.06 6.33
CA LEU A 60 0.66 -5.74 7.56
C LEU A 60 0.57 -6.87 8.59
N LEU A 61 -0.65 -7.36 8.86
CA LEU A 61 -0.86 -8.40 9.87
C LEU A 61 -0.18 -9.72 9.48
N SER A 62 -0.33 -10.13 8.22
CA SER A 62 0.24 -11.40 7.76
C SER A 62 1.78 -11.34 7.69
N THR A 63 2.37 -10.23 7.23
CA THR A 63 3.84 -10.07 7.21
C THR A 63 4.43 -9.91 8.60
N ALA A 64 3.74 -9.25 9.54
CA ALA A 64 4.14 -9.21 10.94
C ALA A 64 4.13 -10.62 11.58
N ALA A 65 3.04 -11.38 11.40
CA ALA A 65 2.94 -12.75 11.88
C ALA A 65 4.04 -13.64 11.27
N LEU A 66 4.30 -13.49 9.97
CA LEU A 66 5.35 -14.24 9.28
C LEU A 66 6.75 -13.86 9.78
N ALA A 67 7.02 -12.57 10.04
CA ALA A 67 8.28 -12.11 10.60
C ALA A 67 8.53 -12.73 11.99
N ILE A 68 7.51 -12.74 12.86
CA ILE A 68 7.59 -13.34 14.19
C ILE A 68 7.94 -14.84 14.10
N LEU A 69 7.25 -15.58 13.22
CA LEU A 69 7.50 -17.03 13.06
C LEU A 69 8.86 -17.37 12.47
N LEU A 70 9.45 -16.47 11.69
CA LEU A 70 10.76 -16.68 11.06
C LEU A 70 11.93 -16.13 11.90
N TYR A 71 11.64 -15.43 13.00
CA TYR A 71 12.65 -14.82 13.86
C TYR A 71 13.67 -15.86 14.34
N ARG A 72 14.96 -15.60 14.04
CA ARG A 72 16.11 -16.48 14.35
C ARG A 72 16.06 -17.90 13.74
N ALA A 73 15.04 -18.23 12.95
CA ALA A 73 14.80 -19.56 12.41
C ALA A 73 15.00 -19.66 10.88
N SER A 74 15.07 -18.53 10.17
CA SER A 74 15.19 -18.52 8.71
C SER A 74 16.01 -17.35 8.19
N ALA A 75 16.82 -17.61 7.16
CA ALA A 75 17.52 -16.58 6.38
C ALA A 75 16.54 -15.58 5.72
N SER A 76 15.30 -16.00 5.45
CA SER A 76 14.28 -15.14 4.83
C SER A 76 13.66 -14.12 5.79
N PHE A 77 13.98 -14.15 7.11
CA PHE A 77 13.43 -13.22 8.10
C PHE A 77 13.66 -11.76 7.70
N GLY A 78 14.87 -11.41 7.28
CA GLY A 78 15.21 -10.04 6.89
C GLY A 78 14.34 -9.51 5.75
N LEU A 79 14.06 -10.34 4.73
CA LEU A 79 13.21 -9.96 3.60
C LEU A 79 11.77 -9.70 4.02
N VAL A 80 11.23 -10.51 4.94
CA VAL A 80 9.86 -10.32 5.45
C VAL A 80 9.77 -9.04 6.29
N VAL A 81 10.80 -8.75 7.10
CA VAL A 81 10.87 -7.49 7.85
C VAL A 81 10.93 -6.28 6.91
N VAL A 82 11.75 -6.34 5.86
CA VAL A 82 11.80 -5.28 4.85
C VAL A 82 10.43 -5.07 4.21
N ALA A 83 9.74 -6.14 3.81
CA ALA A 83 8.39 -6.03 3.25
C ALA A 83 7.40 -5.37 4.22
N PHE A 84 7.38 -5.80 5.49
CA PHE A 84 6.54 -5.21 6.53
C PHE A 84 6.82 -3.71 6.72
N LEU A 85 8.10 -3.35 6.84
CA LEU A 85 8.53 -1.95 7.02
C LEU A 85 8.22 -1.10 5.79
N SER A 86 8.36 -1.62 4.58
CA SER A 86 7.99 -0.91 3.35
C SER A 86 6.50 -0.59 3.31
N ILE A 87 5.63 -1.56 3.64
CA ILE A 87 4.18 -1.30 3.72
C ILE A 87 3.89 -0.27 4.83
N GLY A 88 4.53 -0.42 5.99
CA GLY A 88 4.40 0.53 7.10
C GLY A 88 4.83 1.95 6.72
N ALA A 89 5.92 2.10 5.96
CA ALA A 89 6.39 3.39 5.47
C ALA A 89 5.40 4.03 4.48
N THR A 90 4.79 3.24 3.58
CA THR A 90 3.71 3.73 2.71
C THR A 90 2.53 4.24 3.53
N GLN A 91 2.12 3.53 4.58
CA GLN A 91 1.04 3.99 5.46
C GLN A 91 1.42 5.26 6.21
N PHE A 92 2.63 5.31 6.75
CA PHE A 92 3.14 6.51 7.41
C PHE A 92 3.09 7.73 6.48
N ALA A 93 3.57 7.59 5.24
CA ALA A 93 3.51 8.65 4.23
C ALA A 93 2.05 9.05 3.89
N PHE A 94 1.15 8.07 3.75
CA PHE A 94 -0.26 8.35 3.50
C PHE A 94 -0.89 9.16 4.63
N TRP A 95 -0.74 8.74 5.89
CA TRP A 95 -1.39 9.40 7.02
C TRP A 95 -0.80 10.78 7.32
N THR A 96 0.49 10.98 7.05
CA THR A 96 1.18 12.25 7.35
C THR A 96 1.08 13.27 6.22
N LEU A 97 1.06 12.83 4.96
CA LEU A 97 1.12 13.71 3.80
C LEU A 97 -0.16 13.68 2.97
N THR A 98 -0.60 12.50 2.56
CA THR A 98 -1.70 12.36 1.59
C THR A 98 -3.07 12.60 2.22
N TYR A 99 -3.33 12.01 3.39
CA TYR A 99 -4.62 12.09 4.07
C TYR A 99 -5.01 13.52 4.48
N PRO A 100 -4.12 14.35 5.06
CA PRO A 100 -4.44 15.74 5.36
C PRO A 100 -4.84 16.55 4.13
N ILE A 101 -4.13 16.34 3.00
CA ILE A 101 -4.44 17.01 1.74
C ILE A 101 -5.78 16.51 1.17
N ASN A 102 -6.05 15.21 1.23
CA ASN A 102 -7.35 14.66 0.84
C ASN A 102 -8.49 15.27 1.66
N GLN A 103 -8.31 15.43 2.97
CA GLN A 103 -9.32 16.07 3.82
C GLN A 103 -9.53 17.54 3.46
N ALA A 104 -8.44 18.30 3.29
CA ALA A 104 -8.51 19.72 2.93
C ALA A 104 -9.17 19.95 1.56
N THR A 105 -8.98 19.02 0.62
CA THR A 105 -9.51 19.07 -0.75
C THR A 105 -10.81 18.26 -0.94
N ARG A 106 -11.40 17.75 0.14
CA ARG A 106 -12.58 16.85 0.11
C ARG A 106 -12.43 15.70 -0.91
N ASN A 107 -11.25 15.08 -0.94
CA ASN A 107 -10.83 14.09 -1.93
C ASN A 107 -10.79 14.64 -3.35
N TRP A 108 -10.17 15.82 -3.53
CA TRP A 108 -9.95 16.41 -4.85
C TRP A 108 -11.26 16.75 -5.59
N THR A 109 -12.30 17.15 -4.84
CA THR A 109 -13.61 17.51 -5.41
C THR A 109 -13.96 19.00 -5.25
N VAL A 110 -13.04 19.81 -4.71
CA VAL A 110 -13.15 21.27 -4.61
C VAL A 110 -12.10 21.94 -5.48
#